data_AF-A0AAJ1U3H2-F1
#
_entry.id   AF-A0AAJ1U3H2-F1
#
_cell.length_a   1.000
_cell.length_b   1.000
_cell.length_c   1.000
_cell.angle_alpha   90.00
_cell.angle_beta   90.00
_cell.angle_gamma   90.00
#
_symmetry.space_group_name_H-M   'P 1'
#
loop_
_entity.id
_entity.type
_entity.pdbx_description
1 polymer ?
#
loop_
_entity_poly.entity_id
_entity_poly.type
_entity_poly.pdbx_seq_one_letter_code
_entity_poly.pdbx_strand_id
1 'polypeptide(L)'
;MRRRPHENVLTVLVDPAVLHDLELELVGRDLWLWPVRTAGVYRDGAQAARVIRRRMVEARRGAWDDAARWVPVWIAFGDTWRRGVDPLPWAAHAELYDALTPFAPHVRYRKGLAGVPRLRVAREAA
;
A
#
# COMPACT_ATOMS: atom_id res chain seq x y z
N MET A 1 -1.86 1.37 -27.60
CA MET A 1 -0.72 1.07 -26.68
C MET A 1 -1.23 0.22 -25.53
N ARG A 2 -0.83 -1.06 -25.43
CA ARG A 2 -1.15 -1.89 -24.24
C ARG A 2 -0.22 -1.48 -23.09
N ARG A 3 -0.78 -0.95 -22.01
CA ARG A 3 -0.03 -0.62 -20.78
C ARG A 3 0.59 -1.90 -20.23
N ARG A 4 1.86 -1.88 -19.80
CA ARG A 4 2.49 -3.05 -19.16
C ARG A 4 1.63 -3.50 -17.98
N PRO A 5 1.53 -4.81 -17.68
CA PRO A 5 0.80 -5.29 -16.52
C PRO A 5 1.33 -4.60 -15.26
N HIS A 6 0.46 -3.88 -14.58
CA HIS A 6 0.75 -3.14 -13.35
C HIS A 6 -0.31 -3.51 -12.31
N GLU A 7 0.04 -3.33 -11.05
CA GLU A 7 -0.86 -3.48 -9.92
C GLU A 7 -1.20 -2.10 -9.39
N ASN A 8 -2.50 -1.82 -9.25
CA ASN A 8 -2.97 -0.59 -8.65
C ASN A 8 -2.82 -0.70 -7.15
N VAL A 9 -2.00 0.16 -6.57
CA VAL A 9 -1.70 0.17 -5.14
C VAL A 9 -1.86 1.56 -4.56
N LEU A 10 -2.22 1.62 -3.28
CA LEU A 10 -2.06 2.81 -2.47
C LEU A 10 -0.72 2.74 -1.73
N THR A 11 0.06 3.82 -1.79
CA THR A 11 1.29 3.93 -0.98
C THR A 11 0.95 4.61 0.34
N VAL A 12 1.25 3.92 1.45
CA VAL A 12 0.90 4.35 2.81
C VAL A 12 2.13 4.28 3.69
N LEU A 13 2.35 5.28 4.54
CA LEU A 13 3.23 5.17 5.70
C LEU A 13 2.39 4.67 6.88
N VAL A 14 2.82 3.59 7.51
CA VAL A 14 2.11 2.94 8.61
C VAL A 14 3.01 2.94 9.84
N ASP A 15 2.46 3.39 10.97
CA ASP A 15 3.09 3.25 12.27
C ASP A 15 3.39 1.76 12.54
N PRO A 16 4.66 1.39 12.83
CA PRO A 16 5.02 0.01 13.12
C PRO A 16 4.16 -0.64 14.21
N ALA A 17 3.61 0.15 15.16
CA ALA A 17 2.80 -0.35 16.25
C ALA A 17 1.46 -0.96 15.80
N VAL A 18 0.90 -0.51 14.67
CA VAL A 18 -0.40 -0.99 14.16
C VAL A 18 -0.28 -1.82 12.88
N LEU A 19 0.95 -2.10 12.43
CA LEU A 19 1.19 -2.71 11.13
C LEU A 19 0.50 -4.08 11.00
N HIS A 20 0.57 -4.89 12.07
CA HIS A 20 -0.05 -6.21 12.10
C HIS A 20 -1.57 -6.14 12.15
N ASP A 21 -2.13 -5.30 13.01
CA ASP A 21 -3.58 -5.12 13.13
C ASP A 21 -4.19 -4.60 11.82
N LEU A 22 -3.51 -3.67 11.16
CA LEU A 22 -3.92 -3.17 9.84
C LEU A 22 -3.86 -4.28 8.79
N GLU A 23 -2.83 -5.12 8.78
CA GLU A 23 -2.73 -6.25 7.86
C GLU A 23 -3.92 -7.22 8.02
N LEU A 24 -4.29 -7.55 9.26
CA LEU A 24 -5.43 -8.41 9.55
C LEU A 24 -6.76 -7.81 9.06
N GLU A 25 -6.99 -6.52 9.32
CA GLU A 25 -8.18 -5.81 8.85
C GLU A 25 -8.27 -5.80 7.31
N LEU A 26 -7.14 -5.58 6.63
CA LEU A 26 -7.08 -5.54 5.18
C LEU A 26 -7.36 -6.92 4.57
N VAL A 27 -6.77 -7.99 5.11
CA VAL A 27 -6.99 -9.36 4.62
C VAL A 27 -8.47 -9.75 4.71
N GLY A 28 -9.16 -9.36 5.78
CA GLY A 28 -10.61 -9.59 5.94
C GLY A 28 -11.47 -8.94 4.85
N ARG A 29 -10.95 -7.90 4.18
CA ARG A 29 -11.62 -7.16 3.09
C ARG A 29 -11.06 -7.49 1.70
N ASP A 30 -10.28 -8.57 1.60
CA ASP A 30 -9.53 -8.96 0.40
C ASP A 30 -8.62 -7.84 -0.14
N LEU A 31 -7.98 -7.11 0.78
CA LEU A 31 -6.92 -6.15 0.52
C LEU A 31 -5.60 -6.72 1.05
N TRP A 32 -4.49 -6.42 0.37
CA TRP A 32 -3.19 -7.00 0.68
C TRP A 32 -2.17 -5.93 0.98
N LEU A 33 -1.53 -6.02 2.15
CA LEU A 33 -0.48 -5.11 2.58
C LEU A 33 0.90 -5.70 2.24
N TRP A 34 1.73 -4.90 1.58
CA TRP A 34 3.09 -5.27 1.19
C TRP A 34 4.09 -4.25 1.68
N PRO A 35 4.92 -4.56 2.69
CA PRO A 35 6.03 -3.68 3.05
C PRO A 35 6.97 -3.50 1.85
N VAL A 36 7.23 -2.24 1.48
CA VAL A 36 8.09 -1.93 0.30
C VAL A 36 9.48 -2.57 0.44
N ARG A 37 9.96 -2.70 1.68
CA ARG A 37 11.24 -3.31 2.00
C ARG A 37 11.36 -4.75 1.50
N THR A 38 10.26 -5.51 1.47
CA THR A 38 10.24 -6.95 1.19
C THR A 38 9.49 -7.33 -0.08
N ALA A 39 8.84 -6.37 -0.75
CA ALA A 39 7.95 -6.60 -1.89
C ALA A 39 8.58 -7.22 -3.17
N GLY A 40 9.87 -7.56 -3.18
CA GLY A 40 10.55 -8.23 -4.31
C GLY A 40 10.67 -7.42 -5.61
N VAL A 41 10.04 -6.24 -5.69
CA VAL A 41 10.09 -5.33 -6.85
C VAL A 41 11.43 -4.62 -6.98
N TYR A 42 12.10 -4.36 -5.86
CA TYR A 42 13.40 -3.67 -5.81
C TYR A 42 14.51 -4.65 -5.45
N ARG A 43 15.66 -4.53 -6.13
CA ARG A 43 16.89 -5.26 -5.77
C ARG A 43 17.37 -4.91 -4.36
N ASP A 44 17.22 -3.64 -3.98
CA ASP A 44 17.45 -3.15 -2.62
C ASP A 44 16.16 -2.49 -2.09
N GLY A 45 15.30 -3.32 -1.50
CA GLY A 45 14.05 -2.87 -0.91
C GLY A 45 14.24 -1.96 0.30
N ALA A 46 15.33 -2.12 1.08
CA ALA A 46 15.59 -1.29 2.25
C ALA A 46 15.90 0.15 1.84
N GLN A 47 16.72 0.33 0.81
CA GLN A 47 17.00 1.65 0.26
C GLN A 47 15.75 2.24 -0.41
N ALA A 48 14.99 1.44 -1.17
CA ALA A 48 13.74 1.91 -1.79
C ALA A 48 12.74 2.42 -0.73
N ALA A 49 12.54 1.68 0.36
CA ALA A 49 11.69 2.07 1.48
C ALA A 49 12.15 3.41 2.10
N ARG A 50 13.45 3.58 2.36
CA ARG A 50 13.99 4.85 2.90
C ARG A 50 13.72 6.02 1.97
N VAL A 51 13.95 5.85 0.66
CA VAL A 51 13.74 6.91 -0.34
C VAL A 51 12.26 7.27 -0.47
N ILE A 52 11.37 6.28 -0.55
CA ILE A 52 9.92 6.50 -0.66
C ILE A 52 9.40 7.26 0.56
N ARG A 53 9.75 6.80 1.78
CA ARG A 53 9.34 7.47 3.01
C ARG A 53 9.83 8.91 3.06
N ARG A 54 11.12 9.13 2.81
CA ARG A 54 11.71 10.48 2.81
C ARG A 54 10.94 11.41 1.88
N ARG A 55 10.67 10.98 0.64
CA ARG A 55 9.91 11.75 -0.34
C ARG A 55 8.48 12.08 0.14
N MET A 56 7.79 11.13 0.77
CA MET A 56 6.43 11.33 1.27
C MET A 56 6.39 12.36 2.41
N VAL A 57 7.33 12.28 3.36
CA VAL A 57 7.41 13.21 4.50
C VAL A 57 7.83 14.60 4.04
N GLU A 58 8.90 14.71 3.23
CA GLU A 58 9.39 16.01 2.72
C GLU A 58 8.33 16.74 1.89
N ALA A 59 7.53 16.02 1.08
CA ALA A 59 6.44 16.61 0.30
C ALA A 59 5.35 17.28 1.17
N ARG A 60 5.30 16.95 2.47
CA ARG A 60 4.31 17.45 3.42
C ARG A 60 4.85 18.55 4.34
N ARG A 61 6.10 18.97 4.15
CA ARG A 61 6.70 20.17 4.79
C ARG A 61 6.47 20.23 6.31
N GLY A 62 6.79 19.15 7.03
CA GLY A 62 6.69 19.09 8.49
C GLY A 62 5.38 18.47 9.01
N ALA A 63 4.31 18.44 8.20
CA ALA A 63 3.02 17.94 8.68
C ALA A 63 3.04 16.43 9.03
N TRP A 64 4.00 15.67 8.49
CA TRP A 64 4.14 14.22 8.68
C TRP A 64 5.48 13.83 9.33
N ASP A 65 6.06 14.70 10.17
CA ASP A 65 7.34 14.43 10.82
C ASP A 65 7.27 13.25 11.81
N ASP A 66 6.10 13.00 12.39
CA ASP A 66 5.77 11.81 13.17
C ASP A 66 6.01 10.51 12.38
N ALA A 67 5.73 10.53 11.09
CA ALA A 67 5.89 9.39 10.19
C ALA A 67 7.32 9.20 9.64
N ALA A 68 8.31 9.98 10.11
CA ALA A 68 9.70 9.90 9.64
C ALA A 68 10.35 8.52 9.83
N ARG A 69 9.83 7.70 10.75
CA ARG A 69 10.31 6.33 11.02
C ARG A 69 9.31 5.25 10.64
N TRP A 70 8.15 5.61 10.12
CA TRP A 70 7.08 4.66 9.80
C TRP A 70 7.44 3.77 8.60
N VAL A 71 6.70 2.68 8.45
CA VAL A 71 6.93 1.67 7.42
C VAL A 71 6.19 2.08 6.14
N PRO A 72 6.88 2.29 5.02
CA PRO A 72 6.21 2.43 3.74
C PRO A 72 5.69 1.06 3.28
N VAL A 73 4.40 1.01 2.98
CA VAL A 73 3.71 -0.18 2.47
C VAL A 73 2.95 0.18 1.20
N TRP A 74 2.69 -0.85 0.40
CA TRP A 74 1.73 -0.82 -0.68
C TRP A 74 0.50 -1.64 -0.29
N ILE A 75 -0.68 -1.05 -0.42
CA ILE A 75 -1.94 -1.78 -0.27
C ILE A 75 -2.48 -2.07 -1.66
N ALA A 76 -2.62 -3.36 -1.99
CA ALA A 76 -3.11 -3.87 -3.25
C ALA A 76 -4.50 -4.51 -3.07
N PHE A 77 -5.22 -4.68 -4.18
CA PHE A 77 -6.55 -5.28 -4.19
C PHE A 77 -6.45 -6.76 -4.52
N GLY A 78 -7.12 -7.62 -3.77
CA GLY A 78 -7.14 -9.07 -3.97
C GLY A 78 -8.04 -9.54 -5.12
N ASP A 79 -8.25 -10.86 -5.19
CA ASP A 79 -8.87 -11.51 -6.35
C ASP A 79 -10.38 -11.22 -6.49
N THR A 80 -11.08 -10.91 -5.40
CA THR A 80 -12.50 -10.53 -5.43
C THR A 80 -12.70 -9.18 -6.13
N TRP A 81 -11.80 -8.23 -5.90
CA TRP A 81 -11.83 -6.89 -6.51
C TRP A 81 -11.33 -6.88 -7.96
N ARG A 82 -10.48 -7.85 -8.33
CA ARG A 82 -9.94 -8.00 -9.69
C ARG A 82 -10.88 -8.70 -10.67
N ARG A 83 -12.00 -9.24 -10.21
CA ARG A 83 -13.07 -9.79 -11.06
C ARG A 83 -13.88 -8.64 -11.68
N GLY A 84 -13.30 -7.95 -12.66
CA GLY A 84 -13.93 -6.81 -13.35
C GLY A 84 -13.08 -6.20 -14.47
N VAL A 85 -13.67 -5.28 -15.23
CA VAL A 85 -13.00 -4.50 -16.28
C VAL A 85 -12.19 -3.37 -15.62
N ASP A 86 -10.95 -3.14 -16.05
CA ASP A 86 -10.17 -1.93 -15.68
C ASP A 86 -10.92 -0.69 -16.21
N PRO A 87 -11.28 0.32 -15.38
CA PRO A 87 -10.80 0.61 -14.02
C PRO A 87 -11.48 -0.15 -12.88
N LEU A 88 -10.74 -0.31 -11.76
CA LEU A 88 -11.29 -0.82 -10.50
C LEU A 88 -12.59 -0.08 -10.14
N PRO A 89 -13.63 -0.80 -9.67
CA PRO A 89 -14.90 -0.19 -9.32
C PRO A 89 -14.70 0.80 -8.15
N TRP A 90 -15.48 1.88 -8.13
CA TRP A 90 -15.44 2.87 -7.05
C TRP A 90 -15.63 2.23 -5.66
N ALA A 91 -16.45 1.18 -5.57
CA ALA A 91 -16.65 0.41 -4.34
C ALA A 91 -15.33 -0.13 -3.76
N ALA A 92 -14.37 -0.54 -4.59
CA ALA A 92 -13.05 -0.98 -4.13
C ALA A 92 -12.27 0.18 -3.49
N HIS A 93 -12.34 1.37 -4.10
CA HIS A 93 -11.70 2.56 -3.55
C HIS A 93 -12.31 2.97 -2.20
N ALA A 94 -13.64 2.90 -2.08
CA ALA A 94 -14.34 3.18 -0.83
C ALA A 94 -13.89 2.19 0.26
N GLU A 95 -13.93 0.88 -0.03
CA GLU A 95 -13.52 -0.16 0.91
C GLU A 95 -12.09 0.06 1.45
N LEU A 96 -11.16 0.39 0.57
CA LEU A 96 -9.78 0.70 0.95
C LEU A 96 -9.68 1.88 1.91
N TYR A 97 -10.41 2.98 1.65
CA TYR A 97 -10.35 4.14 2.53
C TYR A 97 -11.11 3.93 3.83
N ASP A 98 -12.19 3.15 3.81
CA ASP A 98 -12.95 2.79 5.01
C ASP A 98 -12.10 1.90 5.93
N ALA A 99 -11.35 0.93 5.38
CA ALA A 99 -10.42 0.10 6.13
C ALA A 99 -9.30 0.90 6.84
N LEU A 100 -8.90 2.04 6.26
CA LEU A 100 -7.87 2.91 6.85
C LEU A 100 -8.43 3.89 7.89
N THR A 101 -9.74 4.12 7.93
CA THR A 101 -10.37 5.11 8.80
C THR A 101 -10.14 4.83 10.28
N PRO A 102 -10.28 3.58 10.80
CA PRO A 102 -9.97 3.27 12.20
C PRO A 102 -8.50 3.55 12.59
N PHE A 103 -7.59 3.51 11.62
CA PHE A 103 -6.15 3.69 11.82
C PHE A 103 -5.68 5.11 11.50
N ALA A 104 -6.58 6.08 11.29
CA ALA A 104 -6.24 7.43 10.83
C ALA A 104 -5.08 8.12 11.60
N PRO A 105 -4.94 7.99 12.93
CA PRO A 105 -3.80 8.56 13.65
C PRO A 105 -2.46 7.92 13.26
N HIS A 106 -2.46 6.67 12.80
CA HIS A 106 -1.32 5.79 12.59
C HIS A 106 -0.99 5.52 11.11
N VAL A 107 -1.68 6.19 10.18
CA VAL A 107 -1.40 6.08 8.75
C VAL A 107 -1.25 7.44 8.08
N ARG A 108 -0.32 7.56 7.13
CA ARG A 108 -0.20 8.75 6.26
C ARG A 108 -0.16 8.33 4.80
N TYR A 109 -1.07 8.88 4.00
CA TYR A 109 -1.14 8.60 2.57
C TYR A 109 -1.71 9.80 1.80
N ARG A 110 -1.51 9.78 0.48
CA ARG A 110 -2.19 10.68 -0.44
C ARG A 110 -3.27 9.88 -1.15
N LYS A 111 -4.50 10.42 -1.22
CA LYS A 111 -5.57 9.80 -2.02
C LYS A 111 -5.13 9.68 -3.48
N GLY A 112 -5.38 8.52 -4.07
CA GLY A 112 -4.98 8.18 -5.43
C GLY A 112 -4.13 6.92 -5.48
N LEU A 113 -4.41 6.06 -6.45
CA LEU A 113 -3.66 4.82 -6.66
C LEU A 113 -2.49 5.06 -7.61
N ALA A 114 -1.37 4.38 -7.36
CA ALA A 114 -0.23 4.31 -8.25
C ALA A 114 -0.15 2.92 -8.89
N GLY A 115 0.40 2.85 -10.11
CA GLY A 115 0.71 1.58 -10.75
C GLY A 115 2.13 1.14 -10.39
N VAL A 116 2.29 0.00 -9.72
CA VAL A 116 3.59 -0.65 -9.50
C VAL A 116 3.72 -1.88 -10.40
N PRO A 117 4.95 -2.35 -10.72
CA PRO A 117 5.13 -3.68 -11.30
C PRO A 117 4.38 -4.73 -10.47
N ARG A 118 3.78 -5.72 -11.12
CA ARG A 118 3.00 -6.75 -10.42
C ARG A 118 3.77 -7.32 -9.24
N LEU A 119 3.15 -7.27 -8.07
CA LEU A 119 3.68 -7.88 -6.87
C LEU A 119 3.54 -9.38 -7.07
N ARG A 120 4.66 -10.11 -6.98
CA ARG A 120 4.57 -11.56 -6.90
C ARG A 120 3.96 -11.87 -5.54
N VAL A 121 2.67 -12.14 -5.53
CA VAL A 121 2.00 -12.68 -4.35
C VAL A 121 2.78 -13.92 -3.96
N ALA A 122 3.44 -13.88 -2.80
CA ALA A 122 3.88 -15.08 -2.11
C ALA A 122 2.59 -15.79 -1.66
N ARG A 123 1.91 -16.45 -2.61
CA ARG A 123 0.92 -17.46 -2.28
C ARG A 123 1.72 -18.54 -1.57
N GLU A 124 1.26 -18.96 -0.39
CA GLU A 124 1.81 -20.12 0.29
C GLU A 124 2.06 -21.21 -0.76
N ALA A 125 3.31 -21.64 -0.85
CA ALA A 125 3.66 -22.78 -1.67
C ALA A 125 2.91 -23.96 -1.07
N ALA A 126 1.81 -24.35 -1.71
CA ALA A 126 1.11 -25.60 -1.46
C ALA A 126 2.03 -26.78 -1.77
#